data_AF-A0A3A4A1Z3-F1
#
_entry.id   AF-A0A3A4A1Z3-F1
#
_cell.length_a   1.000
_cell.length_b   1.000
_cell.length_c   1.000
_cell.angle_alpha   90.00
_cell.angle_beta   90.00
_cell.angle_gamma   90.00
#
_symmetry.space_group_name_H-M   'P 1'
#
loop_
_entity.id
_entity.type
_entity.pdbx_description
1 polymer ?
#
loop_
_entity_poly.entity_id
_entity_poly.type
_entity_poly.pdbx_seq_one_letter_code
_entity_poly.pdbx_strand_id
1 'polypeptide(L)'
;MGQSGDFSSWLGSGTCASERGEHGRAHATANGLRPRQRGTRGDAGRRRDHGRRRADSDAAQRDGGRLRPGARGRTLHRGRVPVRAGAVLADGRHAIDERAERAGGRERDLHGAAAGPGRVAARRLPAGRAAAGGGRSGPRLRRSPALPHSRRAGRAHRGDHRCRRGAAVRGAPPGAGSRGRADRAAPAAARPRAAPPGRAHDGVTGGAAVIRLPLGEGFLRPHRHAFWLYLVSLAVGGTTVIGSLARRTAEAPPGALLLAVVLYAIWLAPVLWFVWRLELFEREPISLAAAAFVWGGLAATGLALAANTAFVSYLAKLDSGFAASWGPAVAGPTTEETLKTLAVVMIVLINRGQFDRVLDGFVYGALAGLGFQVVEDVIYALSIAAKSGSGWVGGLVLSFVMRGLINGLWTHAAWSAISGAGIAYFVTRRDRPLNRRLLVAAVLCGLSWLLHFVNNSPLFVLMFGGGGLLTIAQIIFNGMVTLCVVIVIYRAACRIEYGWFADVVADDVRAGLFTPREVADLATNGTRRRAIRRMRGLRGPRLQRELQHAQIAYGVAKSRSPDPATDPRLAELRRTIAEIRSDIARLPTRPRPRLRPAPRPPFHSGLWRPQEDEAA
;
A
#
# COMPACT_ATOMS: atom_id res chain seq x y z
N MET A 1 -4.04 32.93 -24.40
CA MET A 1 -3.79 31.99 -25.51
C MET A 1 -3.33 30.67 -24.92
N GLY A 2 -4.18 29.65 -24.92
CA GLY A 2 -3.86 28.33 -24.40
C GLY A 2 -3.98 27.29 -25.49
N GLN A 3 -3.01 26.38 -25.57
CA GLN A 3 -3.15 25.14 -26.32
C GLN A 3 -3.19 24.00 -25.32
N SER A 4 -4.36 23.38 -25.20
CA SER A 4 -4.52 22.07 -24.57
C SER A 4 -3.82 21.02 -25.46
N GLY A 5 -2.85 20.29 -24.89
CA GLY A 5 -2.24 19.16 -25.59
C GLY A 5 -3.28 18.09 -25.90
N ASP A 6 -3.49 17.82 -27.19
CA ASP A 6 -4.43 16.81 -27.65
C ASP A 6 -3.88 15.41 -27.37
N PHE A 7 -4.65 14.60 -26.64
CA PHE A 7 -4.30 13.22 -26.27
C PHE A 7 -5.45 12.29 -26.68
N SER A 8 -5.87 12.42 -27.93
CA SER A 8 -7.07 11.82 -28.53
C SER A 8 -6.77 10.60 -29.41
N SER A 9 -5.50 10.26 -29.66
CA SER A 9 -5.07 9.16 -30.54
C SER A 9 -5.21 7.74 -29.97
N TRP A 10 -5.94 7.55 -28.86
CA TRP A 10 -5.91 6.32 -28.06
C TRP A 10 -7.23 5.55 -27.93
N LEU A 11 -8.30 6.01 -28.59
CA LEU A 11 -9.55 5.26 -28.74
C LEU A 11 -9.99 5.35 -30.21
N GLY A 12 -9.83 4.25 -30.95
CA GLY A 12 -10.21 4.18 -32.36
C GLY A 12 -11.73 4.27 -32.53
N SER A 13 -12.21 5.39 -33.07
CA SER A 13 -13.59 5.58 -33.48
C SER A 13 -13.84 4.96 -34.85
N GLY A 14 -14.31 3.72 -34.88
CA GLY A 14 -14.79 3.07 -36.09
C GLY A 14 -16.32 3.05 -36.14
N THR A 15 -16.92 3.89 -37.01
CA THR A 15 -18.29 3.69 -37.54
C THR A 15 -18.45 4.37 -38.89
N CYS A 16 -19.28 3.76 -39.74
CA CYS A 16 -19.50 4.07 -41.15
C CYS A 16 -19.89 5.52 -41.47
N ALA A 17 -19.47 5.98 -42.65
CA ALA A 17 -20.15 7.00 -43.44
C ALA A 17 -20.52 6.40 -44.82
N SER A 18 -21.70 6.73 -45.31
CA SER A 18 -22.33 6.13 -46.50
C SER A 18 -21.88 6.74 -47.82
N GLU A 19 -21.92 5.93 -48.89
CA GLU A 19 -21.73 6.38 -50.28
C GLU A 19 -22.80 7.39 -50.73
N ARG A 20 -22.34 8.49 -51.35
CA ARG A 20 -22.99 9.21 -52.48
C ARG A 20 -22.16 10.44 -52.90
N GLY A 21 -22.08 10.72 -54.20
CA GLY A 21 -21.54 11.99 -54.73
C GLY A 21 -20.57 11.80 -55.91
N GLU A 22 -20.85 12.45 -57.04
CA GLU A 22 -20.21 12.24 -58.34
C GLU A 22 -19.18 13.32 -58.73
N HIS A 23 -18.50 13.08 -59.87
CA HIS A 23 -17.69 14.01 -60.67
C HIS A 23 -16.29 14.39 -60.11
N GLY A 24 -15.22 14.44 -60.91
CA GLY A 24 -15.02 14.07 -62.32
C GLY A 24 -13.61 14.43 -62.82
N ARG A 25 -13.25 13.95 -64.04
CA ARG A 25 -12.26 14.47 -65.04
C ARG A 25 -10.96 15.19 -64.56
N ALA A 26 -9.76 14.99 -65.13
CA ALA A 26 -9.27 14.19 -66.26
C ALA A 26 -7.71 14.26 -66.34
N HIS A 27 -7.12 13.62 -67.37
CA HIS A 27 -5.70 13.65 -67.82
C HIS A 27 -4.68 12.95 -66.89
N ALA A 28 -4.00 11.84 -67.26
CA ALA A 28 -3.29 11.42 -68.49
C ALA A 28 -1.84 11.89 -68.59
N THR A 29 -0.90 10.94 -68.54
CA THR A 29 0.17 10.72 -69.53
C THR A 29 0.77 9.33 -69.32
N ALA A 30 1.41 8.78 -70.36
CA ALA A 30 1.84 7.39 -70.42
C ALA A 30 3.36 7.24 -70.53
N ASN A 31 3.87 6.12 -70.02
CA ASN A 31 5.02 5.33 -70.50
C ASN A 31 5.10 4.09 -69.57
N GLY A 32 5.25 2.85 -70.02
CA GLY A 32 5.55 2.34 -71.35
C GLY A 32 6.75 1.40 -71.28
N LEU A 33 6.50 0.08 -71.28
CA LEU A 33 7.36 -1.03 -71.77
C LEU A 33 6.99 -2.39 -71.13
N ARG A 34 6.64 -3.35 -71.99
CA ARG A 34 6.61 -4.83 -71.81
C ARG A 34 7.84 -5.42 -72.57
N PRO A 35 8.19 -6.74 -72.60
CA PRO A 35 7.31 -7.93 -72.50
C PRO A 35 7.93 -9.25 -71.91
N ARG A 36 7.17 -10.36 -72.13
CA ARG A 36 7.47 -11.82 -71.97
C ARG A 36 7.37 -12.40 -70.54
N GLN A 37 6.50 -13.36 -70.21
CA GLN A 37 6.02 -14.64 -70.79
C GLN A 37 6.78 -15.90 -70.31
N ARG A 38 6.11 -16.70 -69.46
CA ARG A 38 6.04 -18.20 -69.38
C ARG A 38 5.45 -18.59 -68.00
N GLY A 39 4.61 -19.62 -67.81
CA GLY A 39 3.91 -20.46 -68.79
C GLY A 39 3.95 -21.98 -68.52
N THR A 40 3.35 -22.46 -67.42
CA THR A 40 3.07 -23.90 -67.09
C THR A 40 1.82 -23.95 -66.19
N ARG A 41 0.67 -24.58 -66.52
CA ARG A 41 0.35 -26.04 -66.51
C ARG A 41 0.84 -26.73 -65.22
N GLY A 42 0.05 -27.41 -64.38
CA GLY A 42 -1.09 -28.31 -64.64
C GLY A 42 -0.56 -29.73 -64.95
N ASP A 43 -1.01 -30.85 -64.38
CA ASP A 43 -2.14 -31.15 -63.46
C ASP A 43 -1.94 -32.57 -62.81
N ALA A 44 -2.79 -32.94 -61.84
CA ALA A 44 -3.21 -34.29 -61.42
C ALA A 44 -2.25 -35.28 -60.69
N GLY A 45 -2.74 -35.86 -59.57
CA GLY A 45 -2.28 -37.19 -59.09
C GLY A 45 -2.54 -37.59 -57.62
N ARG A 46 -3.75 -38.11 -57.28
CA ARG A 46 -4.10 -39.24 -56.34
C ARG A 46 -3.31 -39.43 -54.99
N ARG A 47 -3.86 -39.88 -53.83
CA ARG A 47 -5.16 -40.49 -53.43
C ARG A 47 -5.20 -40.72 -51.88
N ARG A 48 -6.40 -41.05 -51.33
CA ARG A 48 -6.71 -41.68 -50.01
C ARG A 48 -6.53 -40.81 -48.73
N ASP A 49 -7.25 -41.03 -47.63
CA ASP A 49 -8.64 -41.51 -47.37
C ASP A 49 -9.00 -41.28 -45.88
N HIS A 50 -10.30 -41.32 -45.52
CA HIS A 50 -10.90 -41.35 -44.16
C HIS A 50 -10.78 -40.05 -43.33
N GLY A 51 -11.80 -39.54 -42.61
CA GLY A 51 -13.18 -39.99 -42.34
C GLY A 51 -13.49 -39.87 -40.85
N ARG A 52 -14.31 -38.92 -40.36
CA ARG A 52 -15.77 -39.01 -40.06
C ARG A 52 -16.21 -37.63 -39.49
N ARG A 53 -17.36 -37.01 -39.87
CA ARG A 53 -18.74 -37.14 -39.30
C ARG A 53 -18.80 -36.95 -37.76
N ARG A 54 -19.80 -36.34 -37.10
CA ARG A 54 -21.03 -35.53 -37.39
C ARG A 54 -21.52 -34.96 -36.01
N ALA A 55 -22.52 -34.09 -35.82
CA ALA A 55 -23.47 -33.34 -36.66
C ALA A 55 -23.98 -32.07 -35.90
N ASP A 56 -24.80 -31.26 -36.57
CA ASP A 56 -25.51 -30.06 -36.11
C ASP A 56 -26.75 -30.36 -35.23
N SER A 57 -27.33 -29.32 -34.61
CA SER A 57 -28.80 -29.12 -34.56
C SER A 57 -29.14 -27.66 -34.30
N ASP A 58 -29.98 -27.08 -35.15
CA ASP A 58 -30.49 -25.69 -35.06
C ASP A 58 -31.90 -25.61 -34.41
N ALA A 59 -32.40 -24.38 -34.23
CA ALA A 59 -33.62 -24.04 -33.49
C ALA A 59 -34.93 -24.02 -34.32
N ALA A 60 -36.07 -24.22 -33.64
CA ALA A 60 -37.42 -23.60 -33.83
C ALA A 60 -38.40 -24.24 -32.82
N GLN A 61 -39.23 -23.60 -31.99
CA GLN A 61 -40.10 -22.41 -32.02
C GLN A 61 -41.60 -22.74 -32.31
N ARG A 62 -42.47 -22.27 -31.39
CA ARG A 62 -43.94 -21.99 -31.47
C ARG A 62 -44.95 -22.89 -30.71
N ASP A 63 -45.64 -22.21 -29.81
CA ASP A 63 -47.09 -22.19 -29.51
C ASP A 63 -47.94 -23.45 -29.27
N GLY A 64 -48.53 -23.48 -28.07
CA GLY A 64 -49.99 -23.31 -27.95
C GLY A 64 -50.85 -24.56 -27.77
N GLY A 65 -51.57 -24.65 -26.64
CA GLY A 65 -52.65 -25.63 -26.48
C GLY A 65 -53.02 -25.92 -25.02
N ARG A 66 -54.30 -25.79 -24.66
CA ARG A 66 -54.82 -26.13 -23.32
C ARG A 66 -55.18 -27.63 -23.25
N LEU A 67 -55.08 -28.24 -22.06
CA LEU A 67 -56.21 -28.89 -21.36
C LEU A 67 -55.81 -29.41 -19.96
N ARG A 68 -56.80 -29.45 -19.05
CA ARG A 68 -56.81 -30.02 -17.67
C ARG A 68 -57.90 -31.12 -17.68
N PRO A 69 -57.96 -32.12 -16.75
CA PRO A 69 -57.92 -31.98 -15.27
C PRO A 69 -57.16 -33.11 -14.52
N GLY A 70 -57.05 -33.16 -13.18
CA GLY A 70 -57.47 -32.23 -12.11
C GLY A 70 -57.29 -32.79 -10.68
N ALA A 71 -57.82 -32.06 -9.68
CA ALA A 71 -57.95 -32.37 -8.24
C ALA A 71 -56.65 -32.55 -7.41
N ARG A 72 -56.56 -32.22 -6.10
CA ARG A 72 -57.26 -31.37 -5.09
C ARG A 72 -56.24 -31.26 -3.91
N GLY A 73 -56.17 -30.26 -3.03
CA GLY A 73 -56.76 -28.93 -2.82
C GLY A 73 -55.76 -28.16 -1.90
N ARG A 74 -56.04 -27.14 -1.09
CA ARG A 74 -57.19 -26.29 -0.78
C ARG A 74 -56.67 -25.28 0.28
N THR A 75 -56.73 -23.96 0.05
CA THR A 75 -56.82 -22.92 1.10
C THR A 75 -57.09 -21.58 0.42
N LEU A 76 -58.00 -20.78 0.97
CA LEU A 76 -58.50 -19.56 0.37
C LEU A 76 -58.92 -18.56 1.47
N HIS A 77 -58.42 -17.32 1.36
CA HIS A 77 -59.17 -16.05 1.60
C HIS A 77 -59.79 -15.77 3.00
N ARG A 78 -60.06 -14.51 3.42
CA ARG A 78 -59.60 -13.13 3.06
C ARG A 78 -60.12 -12.20 4.19
N GLY A 79 -59.51 -11.03 4.44
CA GLY A 79 -60.04 -10.05 5.41
C GLY A 79 -59.60 -8.61 5.13
N ARG A 80 -60.45 -7.62 5.47
CA ARG A 80 -60.38 -6.18 5.07
C ARG A 80 -61.37 -5.32 5.92
N VAL A 81 -61.28 -3.99 6.06
CA VAL A 81 -60.32 -3.02 5.49
C VAL A 81 -59.60 -2.10 6.52
N PRO A 82 -60.19 -1.05 7.16
CA PRO A 82 -59.51 0.25 7.03
C PRO A 82 -59.25 1.11 8.30
N VAL A 83 -58.46 2.18 8.07
CA VAL A 83 -58.32 3.47 8.81
C VAL A 83 -57.56 3.49 10.16
N ARG A 84 -56.34 4.08 10.15
CA ARG A 84 -56.12 5.45 10.69
C ARG A 84 -54.78 6.05 10.24
N ALA A 85 -54.83 7.32 9.86
CA ALA A 85 -53.66 8.18 9.71
C ALA A 85 -53.40 8.94 11.02
N GLY A 86 -52.14 9.33 11.25
CA GLY A 86 -51.73 10.14 12.40
C GLY A 86 -50.69 11.17 11.98
N ALA A 87 -51.15 12.39 11.70
CA ALA A 87 -50.26 13.55 11.60
C ALA A 87 -50.02 14.13 13.00
N VAL A 88 -48.88 14.79 13.21
CA VAL A 88 -48.63 15.63 14.39
C VAL A 88 -48.11 16.98 13.92
N LEU A 89 -48.92 18.02 14.09
CA LEU A 89 -48.57 19.43 13.92
C LEU A 89 -49.11 20.24 15.11
N ALA A 90 -48.23 21.08 15.65
CA ALA A 90 -48.41 22.33 16.40
C ALA A 90 -49.75 22.70 17.09
N ASP A 91 -49.67 23.08 18.38
CA ASP A 91 -49.83 24.47 18.91
C ASP A 91 -49.32 24.48 20.38
N GLY A 92 -48.97 25.57 21.08
CA GLY A 92 -48.84 27.01 20.74
C GLY A 92 -47.77 27.66 21.66
N ARG A 93 -47.14 28.79 21.31
CA ARG A 93 -47.58 30.22 21.42
C ARG A 93 -47.33 30.89 22.80
N HIS A 94 -47.00 32.19 22.73
CA HIS A 94 -46.57 33.17 23.76
C HIS A 94 -45.03 33.33 23.88
N ALA A 95 -44.44 34.53 23.89
CA ALA A 95 -44.88 35.89 23.50
C ALA A 95 -43.63 36.64 22.97
N ILE A 96 -43.70 37.38 21.85
CA ILE A 96 -43.73 38.87 21.81
C ILE A 96 -42.85 39.54 22.87
N ASP A 97 -41.77 40.19 22.43
CA ASP A 97 -41.46 41.55 22.90
C ASP A 97 -40.76 42.34 21.78
N GLU A 98 -41.21 43.58 21.55
CA GLU A 98 -40.67 44.48 20.53
C GLU A 98 -39.69 45.48 21.14
N ARG A 99 -38.61 45.81 20.41
CA ARG A 99 -38.08 47.18 20.47
C ARG A 99 -37.41 47.56 19.15
N ALA A 100 -38.04 48.51 18.47
CA ALA A 100 -37.43 49.22 17.35
C ALA A 100 -36.52 50.34 17.87
N GLU A 101 -35.54 50.73 17.07
CA GLU A 101 -35.40 52.15 16.70
C GLU A 101 -34.69 52.33 15.36
N ARG A 102 -34.98 53.43 14.68
CA ARG A 102 -34.54 53.74 13.31
C ARG A 102 -33.76 55.06 13.28
N ALA A 103 -32.67 55.10 12.52
CA ALA A 103 -32.18 56.27 11.78
C ALA A 103 -31.23 55.72 10.69
N GLY A 104 -31.46 55.90 9.39
CA GLY A 104 -31.22 57.15 8.65
C GLY A 104 -29.75 57.18 8.19
N GLY A 105 -29.37 57.26 6.91
CA GLY A 105 -30.08 57.60 5.68
C GLY A 105 -29.31 58.70 4.92
N ARG A 106 -29.16 58.56 3.59
CA ARG A 106 -28.36 59.36 2.61
C ARG A 106 -26.95 58.80 2.37
N GLU A 107 -26.61 58.34 1.16
CA GLU A 107 -26.45 59.05 -0.13
C GLU A 107 -25.30 60.06 -0.15
N ARG A 108 -24.31 59.77 -1.02
CA ARG A 108 -23.78 60.70 -2.05
C ARG A 108 -22.78 59.97 -2.95
N ASP A 109 -23.17 59.76 -4.20
CA ASP A 109 -22.21 59.68 -5.31
C ASP A 109 -21.51 61.03 -5.50
N LEU A 110 -20.28 61.04 -6.02
CA LEU A 110 -19.80 62.11 -6.90
C LEU A 110 -18.61 61.63 -7.76
N HIS A 111 -18.55 62.15 -8.99
CA HIS A 111 -17.62 61.75 -10.05
C HIS A 111 -16.28 62.51 -10.07
N GLY A 112 -15.28 61.91 -10.73
CA GLY A 112 -14.21 62.62 -11.45
C GLY A 112 -12.95 62.97 -10.65
N ALA A 113 -11.79 63.23 -11.26
CA ALA A 113 -11.41 63.10 -12.67
C ALA A 113 -9.85 62.94 -12.78
N ALA A 114 -9.33 62.80 -14.00
CA ALA A 114 -7.95 62.37 -14.26
C ALA A 114 -6.86 63.45 -14.09
N ALA A 115 -5.64 63.01 -13.76
CA ALA A 115 -4.37 63.64 -14.17
C ALA A 115 -3.19 62.66 -14.05
N GLY A 116 -2.21 62.75 -14.96
CA GLY A 116 -0.85 62.21 -14.82
C GLY A 116 0.12 63.20 -15.48
N PRO A 117 1.35 62.84 -15.87
CA PRO A 117 2.22 61.75 -15.42
C PRO A 117 3.59 62.27 -14.87
N GLY A 118 4.42 61.40 -14.28
CA GLY A 118 5.77 61.79 -13.81
C GLY A 118 6.81 60.67 -13.95
N ARG A 119 7.88 60.91 -14.72
CA ARG A 119 9.10 60.06 -14.81
C ARG A 119 10.08 60.43 -13.68
N VAL A 120 10.93 59.50 -13.21
CA VAL A 120 12.38 59.73 -13.01
C VAL A 120 13.16 58.39 -12.95
N ALA A 121 14.39 58.47 -13.50
CA ALA A 121 15.49 57.53 -13.72
C ALA A 121 15.84 56.39 -12.73
N ALA A 122 16.61 55.45 -13.30
CA ALA A 122 17.34 54.37 -12.63
C ALA A 122 18.64 54.81 -11.95
N ARG A 123 19.26 53.94 -11.14
CA ARG A 123 20.65 54.08 -10.69
C ARG A 123 21.39 52.73 -10.66
N ARG A 124 22.55 52.66 -11.32
CA ARG A 124 23.51 51.54 -11.26
C ARG A 124 24.71 51.94 -10.39
N LEU A 125 25.23 50.97 -9.62
CA LEU A 125 26.63 50.71 -9.22
C LEU A 125 27.51 51.87 -8.66
N PRO A 126 28.57 51.51 -7.92
CA PRO A 126 29.90 51.63 -8.53
C PRO A 126 30.80 50.41 -8.32
N ALA A 127 31.94 50.40 -9.01
CA ALA A 127 33.03 49.42 -8.86
C ALA A 127 34.39 50.14 -8.75
N GLY A 128 35.35 49.52 -8.08
CA GLY A 128 36.80 49.80 -8.17
C GLY A 128 37.53 48.46 -8.35
N ARG A 129 38.36 48.27 -9.39
CA ARG A 129 39.79 48.65 -9.53
C ARG A 129 40.71 47.98 -8.48
N ALA A 130 41.90 47.46 -8.82
CA ALA A 130 42.54 47.07 -10.09
C ALA A 130 43.89 46.35 -9.82
N ALA A 131 44.50 45.76 -10.86
CA ALA A 131 45.91 45.33 -10.98
C ALA A 131 46.39 44.07 -10.20
N ALA A 132 47.45 43.34 -10.60
CA ALA A 132 48.05 43.05 -11.93
C ALA A 132 49.18 42.00 -11.77
N GLY A 133 49.51 41.22 -12.81
CA GLY A 133 50.87 40.65 -13.00
C GLY A 133 51.04 39.15 -13.26
N GLY A 134 51.42 38.79 -14.50
CA GLY A 134 52.21 37.59 -14.89
C GLY A 134 51.56 36.18 -14.81
N GLY A 135 51.85 35.22 -15.71
CA GLY A 135 52.57 35.28 -16.98
C GLY A 135 53.27 33.97 -17.41
N ARG A 136 52.64 33.16 -18.28
CA ARG A 136 53.19 31.95 -19.00
C ARG A 136 53.53 30.77 -18.05
N SER A 137 53.54 29.48 -18.43
CA SER A 137 53.70 28.79 -19.74
C SER A 137 52.91 27.45 -19.78
N GLY A 138 52.79 26.82 -20.95
CA GLY A 138 51.96 25.61 -21.19
C GLY A 138 52.64 24.22 -21.03
N PRO A 139 52.30 23.19 -21.86
CA PRO A 139 51.76 21.93 -21.30
C PRO A 139 52.48 20.63 -21.72
N ARG A 140 52.16 19.51 -21.02
CA ARG A 140 52.20 18.08 -21.47
C ARG A 140 51.39 17.24 -20.46
N LEU A 141 50.43 16.36 -20.79
CA LEU A 141 50.33 15.18 -21.69
C LEU A 141 50.87 13.85 -21.13
N ARG A 142 50.08 12.78 -21.34
CA ARG A 142 50.34 11.32 -21.15
C ARG A 142 50.38 10.81 -19.70
N ARG A 143 50.10 9.54 -19.40
CA ARG A 143 49.24 8.45 -19.97
C ARG A 143 49.20 7.34 -18.90
N SER A 144 48.12 6.56 -18.79
CA SER A 144 48.11 5.31 -18.01
C SER A 144 49.09 4.26 -18.61
N PRO A 145 49.51 3.23 -17.86
CA PRO A 145 48.82 1.93 -18.05
C PRO A 145 48.80 0.93 -16.86
N ALA A 146 47.87 -0.03 -17.00
CA ALA A 146 47.96 -1.48 -16.69
C ALA A 146 48.08 -2.06 -15.25
N LEU A 147 47.38 -3.20 -15.10
CA LEU A 147 47.43 -4.20 -14.01
C LEU A 147 48.60 -5.20 -14.23
N PRO A 148 48.86 -6.11 -13.27
CA PRO A 148 48.51 -7.51 -13.56
C PRO A 148 47.97 -8.35 -12.38
N HIS A 149 47.46 -9.55 -12.69
CA HIS A 149 46.95 -10.58 -11.76
C HIS A 149 48.03 -11.55 -11.23
N SER A 150 47.79 -12.18 -10.06
CA SER A 150 47.89 -13.65 -9.79
C SER A 150 47.81 -13.92 -8.26
N ARG A 151 46.90 -14.75 -7.72
CA ARG A 151 46.78 -16.24 -7.57
C ARG A 151 47.26 -16.81 -6.21
N ARG A 152 46.39 -17.67 -5.64
CA ARG A 152 46.63 -18.87 -4.79
C ARG A 152 46.89 -18.79 -3.25
N ALA A 153 45.89 -19.35 -2.53
CA ALA A 153 45.96 -20.56 -1.68
C ALA A 153 46.41 -20.54 -0.19
N GLY A 154 45.88 -21.51 0.58
CA GLY A 154 46.07 -21.74 2.03
C GLY A 154 44.97 -21.09 2.88
N ARG A 155 44.01 -21.74 3.55
CA ARG A 155 43.78 -23.08 4.14
C ARG A 155 44.33 -23.30 5.57
N ALA A 156 43.38 -23.36 6.52
CA ALA A 156 43.38 -24.09 7.81
C ALA A 156 43.86 -23.45 9.13
N HIS A 157 43.29 -24.01 10.21
CA HIS A 157 43.47 -23.78 11.67
C HIS A 157 42.83 -22.50 12.27
N ARG A 158 41.86 -22.54 13.19
CA ARG A 158 41.63 -23.29 14.47
C ARG A 158 42.70 -23.03 15.54
N GLY A 159 42.28 -22.34 16.61
CA GLY A 159 42.99 -22.21 17.89
C GLY A 159 42.14 -21.44 18.90
N ASP A 160 41.63 -22.15 19.92
CA ASP A 160 41.13 -21.54 21.17
C ASP A 160 42.26 -20.77 21.88
N HIS A 161 41.92 -19.87 22.82
CA HIS A 161 42.52 -19.90 24.17
C HIS A 161 41.69 -19.11 25.20
N ARG A 162 41.59 -19.69 26.41
CA ARG A 162 40.96 -19.11 27.60
C ARG A 162 41.97 -18.33 28.46
N CYS A 163 41.42 -17.41 29.26
CA CYS A 163 41.83 -17.00 30.62
C CYS A 163 43.32 -16.97 31.04
N ARG A 164 43.72 -15.84 31.65
CA ARG A 164 44.60 -15.85 32.83
C ARG A 164 44.26 -14.73 33.82
N ARG A 165 44.27 -15.06 35.11
CA ARG A 165 44.41 -14.13 36.25
C ARG A 165 45.91 -13.93 36.54
N GLY A 166 46.29 -12.82 37.17
CA GLY A 166 47.61 -12.58 37.75
C GLY A 166 47.64 -11.24 38.50
N ALA A 167 48.34 -11.15 39.63
CA ALA A 167 48.26 -10.03 40.56
C ALA A 167 49.64 -9.54 41.06
N ALA A 168 49.70 -8.29 41.54
CA ALA A 168 50.73 -7.71 42.41
C ALA A 168 50.05 -6.60 43.26
N VAL A 169 50.20 -6.39 44.58
CA VAL A 169 51.38 -6.40 45.50
C VAL A 169 52.23 -5.13 45.25
N ARG A 170 52.56 -4.22 46.19
CA ARG A 170 52.72 -4.24 47.67
C ARG A 170 52.68 -2.78 48.24
N GLY A 171 52.55 -2.57 49.56
CA GLY A 171 52.97 -1.30 50.23
C GLY A 171 52.21 -0.88 51.50
N ALA A 172 52.88 -0.91 52.66
CA ALA A 172 52.45 -0.34 53.97
C ALA A 172 53.56 0.66 54.44
N PRO A 173 53.57 1.32 55.64
CA PRO A 173 53.29 0.74 56.98
C PRO A 173 52.62 1.79 57.97
N PRO A 174 52.81 1.84 59.32
CA PRO A 174 51.66 1.96 60.24
C PRO A 174 51.70 3.15 61.25
N GLY A 175 50.61 3.32 62.01
CA GLY A 175 50.55 4.21 63.17
C GLY A 175 49.51 3.74 64.20
N ALA A 176 49.87 3.72 65.49
CA ALA A 176 49.03 3.21 66.58
C ALA A 176 48.29 4.34 67.33
N GLY A 177 47.12 4.06 67.92
CA GLY A 177 46.42 5.06 68.75
C GLY A 177 45.07 4.62 69.35
N SER A 178 45.09 4.33 70.66
CA SER A 178 44.01 4.54 71.65
C SER A 178 42.53 4.18 71.37
N ARG A 179 42.06 3.15 72.10
CA ARG A 179 40.92 3.14 73.05
C ARG A 179 39.72 4.09 72.78
N GLY A 180 38.51 3.51 72.64
CA GLY A 180 37.23 4.21 72.79
C GLY A 180 36.06 3.24 72.98
N ARG A 181 35.66 2.98 74.23
CA ARG A 181 34.51 2.13 74.60
C ARG A 181 33.24 2.98 74.71
N ALA A 182 32.19 2.64 73.97
CA ALA A 182 30.83 3.09 74.25
C ALA A 182 29.80 2.07 73.74
N ASP A 183 29.01 1.51 74.66
CA ASP A 183 27.87 0.65 74.36
C ASP A 183 26.71 1.46 73.75
N ARG A 184 25.93 0.86 72.82
CA ARG A 184 24.44 0.89 72.85
C ARG A 184 23.77 0.13 71.69
N ALA A 185 22.98 -0.87 72.11
CA ALA A 185 21.66 -1.27 71.61
C ALA A 185 21.39 -1.37 70.08
N ALA A 186 21.14 -2.60 69.63
CA ALA A 186 20.40 -2.87 68.40
C ALA A 186 18.89 -2.62 68.58
N PRO A 187 18.16 -2.15 67.55
CA PRO A 187 16.69 -2.19 67.51
C PRO A 187 16.18 -3.52 66.95
N ALA A 188 15.12 -4.04 67.56
CA ALA A 188 14.57 -5.38 67.28
C ALA A 188 13.69 -5.45 66.01
N ALA A 189 13.43 -6.69 65.57
CA ALA A 189 12.60 -6.99 64.40
C ALA A 189 11.15 -6.49 64.54
N ALA A 190 10.67 -5.77 63.51
CA ALA A 190 9.26 -5.39 63.39
C ALA A 190 8.42 -6.56 62.86
N ARG A 191 7.39 -6.98 63.62
CA ARG A 191 6.39 -7.95 63.18
C ARG A 191 5.42 -7.31 62.17
N PRO A 192 4.95 -8.03 61.13
CA PRO A 192 3.90 -7.53 60.25
C PRO A 192 2.56 -7.44 61.00
N ARG A 193 1.82 -6.34 60.81
CA ARG A 193 0.45 -6.18 61.34
C ARG A 193 -0.53 -7.01 60.51
N ALA A 194 -1.44 -7.73 61.19
CA ALA A 194 -2.55 -8.43 60.55
C ALA A 194 -3.61 -7.43 60.02
N ALA A 195 -4.17 -7.74 58.85
CA ALA A 195 -5.35 -7.05 58.29
C ALA A 195 -6.63 -7.80 58.68
N PRO A 196 -7.78 -7.12 58.83
CA PRO A 196 -9.04 -7.75 59.26
C PRO A 196 -9.68 -8.61 58.17
N PRO A 197 -10.43 -9.68 58.52
CA PRO A 197 -11.15 -10.51 57.56
C PRO A 197 -12.45 -9.81 57.11
N GLY A 198 -12.63 -9.63 55.80
CA GLY A 198 -13.72 -8.81 55.25
C GLY A 198 -14.28 -9.29 53.91
N ARG A 199 -15.22 -10.24 53.99
CA ARG A 199 -16.24 -10.63 52.98
C ARG A 199 -15.74 -11.21 51.64
N ALA A 200 -16.14 -12.47 51.41
CA ALA A 200 -16.21 -13.05 50.08
C ALA A 200 -17.22 -12.29 49.21
N HIS A 201 -16.87 -12.07 47.95
CA HIS A 201 -17.83 -11.79 46.89
C HIS A 201 -17.72 -12.89 45.84
N ASP A 202 -18.65 -13.83 45.90
CA ASP A 202 -18.95 -14.73 44.79
C ASP A 202 -19.41 -13.89 43.59
N GLY A 203 -18.85 -14.14 42.41
CA GLY A 203 -19.08 -13.26 41.26
C GLY A 203 -18.28 -13.59 40.01
N VAL A 204 -18.09 -14.87 39.69
CA VAL A 204 -17.47 -15.28 38.42
C VAL A 204 -18.38 -14.89 37.26
N THR A 205 -18.11 -13.73 36.65
CA THR A 205 -18.58 -13.41 35.30
C THR A 205 -17.38 -13.10 34.42
N GLY A 206 -17.18 -13.94 33.39
CA GLY A 206 -16.06 -13.86 32.47
C GLY A 206 -16.17 -12.69 31.50
N GLY A 207 -16.01 -11.47 32.01
CA GLY A 207 -15.72 -10.30 31.18
C GLY A 207 -14.33 -10.43 30.60
N ALA A 208 -14.21 -10.67 29.28
CA ALA A 208 -12.92 -10.67 28.61
C ALA A 208 -12.22 -9.33 28.86
N ALA A 209 -11.07 -9.36 29.53
CA ALA A 209 -10.29 -8.16 29.83
C ALA A 209 -9.88 -7.49 28.51
N VAL A 210 -10.64 -6.46 28.11
CA VAL A 210 -10.30 -5.62 26.96
C VAL A 210 -9.09 -4.80 27.37
N ILE A 211 -7.90 -5.34 27.11
CA ILE A 211 -6.62 -4.65 27.26
C ILE A 211 -6.70 -3.40 26.37
N ARG A 212 -7.07 -2.26 26.98
CA ARG A 212 -6.95 -0.96 26.36
C ARG A 212 -5.45 -0.69 26.22
N LEU A 213 -4.92 -1.02 25.04
CA LEU A 213 -3.62 -0.50 24.61
C LEU A 213 -3.62 1.01 24.85
N PRO A 214 -2.58 1.58 25.49
CA PRO A 214 -2.48 3.03 25.57
C PRO A 214 -2.56 3.58 24.16
N LEU A 215 -3.49 4.51 23.94
CA LEU A 215 -3.62 5.21 22.65
C LEU A 215 -2.27 5.88 22.38
N GLY A 216 -1.52 5.33 21.42
CA GLY A 216 -0.16 5.78 21.13
C GLY A 216 -0.14 7.29 20.88
N GLU A 217 0.86 7.96 21.45
CA GLU A 217 1.00 9.43 21.39
C GLU A 217 0.75 9.93 19.97
N GLY A 218 -0.33 10.70 19.80
CA GLY A 218 -0.91 10.96 18.48
C GLY A 218 -0.03 11.77 17.54
N PHE A 219 -0.49 11.90 16.28
CA PHE A 219 0.16 12.72 15.25
C PHE A 219 0.37 14.19 15.63
N LEU A 220 -0.45 14.74 16.54
CA LEU A 220 -0.40 16.14 16.96
C LEU A 220 0.88 16.44 17.77
N ARG A 221 1.88 17.04 17.12
CA ARG A 221 3.18 17.40 17.72
C ARG A 221 3.56 18.85 17.35
N PRO A 222 2.86 19.89 17.85
CA PRO A 222 3.08 21.28 17.45
C PRO A 222 4.50 21.79 17.74
N HIS A 223 5.25 21.17 18.65
CA HIS A 223 6.66 21.48 18.93
C HIS A 223 7.66 20.98 17.86
N ARG A 224 7.21 20.22 16.84
CA ARG A 224 8.07 19.74 15.75
C ARG A 224 7.89 20.59 14.51
N HIS A 225 8.95 21.19 13.96
CA HIS A 225 8.87 21.97 12.71
C HIS A 225 8.29 21.16 11.52
N ALA A 226 8.56 19.86 11.48
CA ALA A 226 8.00 18.96 10.46
C ALA A 226 6.45 18.88 10.51
N PHE A 227 5.82 19.09 11.67
CA PHE A 227 4.36 19.16 11.78
C PHE A 227 3.79 20.41 11.09
N TRP A 228 4.46 21.56 11.23
CA TRP A 228 4.07 22.78 10.53
C TRP A 228 4.34 22.71 9.03
N LEU A 229 5.49 22.15 8.62
CA LEU A 229 5.76 21.87 7.20
C LEU A 229 4.70 20.93 6.60
N TYR A 230 4.25 19.94 7.36
CA TYR A 230 3.16 19.05 6.97
C TYR A 230 1.85 19.81 6.75
N LEU A 231 1.43 20.66 7.70
CA LEU A 231 0.22 21.47 7.56
C LEU A 231 0.29 22.47 6.39
N VAL A 232 1.42 23.14 6.18
CA VAL A 232 1.62 24.06 5.05
C VAL A 232 1.54 23.31 3.72
N SER A 233 2.14 22.11 3.64
CA SER A 233 2.08 21.26 2.44
C SER A 233 0.65 20.78 2.15
N LEU A 234 -0.12 20.43 3.19
CA LEU A 234 -1.54 20.12 3.06
C LEU A 234 -2.38 21.33 2.61
N ALA A 235 -2.10 22.53 3.10
CA ALA A 235 -2.81 23.74 2.69
C ALA A 235 -2.57 24.04 1.20
N VAL A 236 -1.30 24.13 0.77
CA VAL A 236 -0.93 24.42 -0.63
C VAL A 236 -1.41 23.32 -1.58
N GLY A 237 -1.19 22.05 -1.24
CA GLY A 237 -1.66 20.92 -2.03
C GLY A 237 -3.19 20.83 -2.07
N GLY A 238 -3.84 20.99 -0.92
CA GLY A 238 -5.29 20.97 -0.78
C GLY A 238 -6.00 22.06 -1.58
N THR A 239 -5.51 23.31 -1.54
CA THR A 239 -6.04 24.39 -2.39
C THR A 239 -5.87 24.06 -3.88
N THR A 240 -4.77 23.43 -4.27
CA THR A 240 -4.52 23.01 -5.66
C THR A 240 -5.47 21.89 -6.10
N VAL A 241 -5.70 20.88 -5.24
CA VAL A 241 -6.66 19.79 -5.46
C VAL A 241 -8.08 20.32 -5.55
N ILE A 242 -8.52 21.15 -4.58
CA ILE A 242 -9.87 21.73 -4.55
C ILE A 242 -10.11 22.60 -5.80
N GLY A 243 -9.15 23.45 -6.18
CA GLY A 243 -9.23 24.23 -7.40
C GLY A 243 -9.29 23.39 -8.68
N SER A 244 -8.58 22.25 -8.72
CA SER A 244 -8.64 21.29 -9.82
C SER A 244 -10.01 20.59 -9.91
N LEU A 245 -10.53 20.11 -8.78
CA LEU A 245 -11.85 19.49 -8.68
C LEU A 245 -12.96 20.46 -9.03
N ALA A 246 -12.90 21.72 -8.57
CA ALA A 246 -13.89 22.75 -8.87
C ALA A 246 -13.97 23.04 -10.38
N ARG A 247 -12.83 23.25 -11.05
CA ARG A 247 -12.80 23.45 -12.52
C ARG A 247 -13.35 22.24 -13.27
N ARG A 248 -12.88 21.03 -12.95
CA ARG A 248 -13.32 19.80 -13.64
C ARG A 248 -14.78 19.43 -13.34
N THR A 249 -15.34 19.89 -12.20
CA THR A 249 -16.76 19.72 -11.89
C THR A 249 -17.63 20.73 -12.65
N ALA A 250 -17.12 21.95 -12.89
CA ALA A 250 -17.81 22.94 -13.73
C ALA A 250 -17.78 22.56 -15.23
N GLU A 251 -16.75 21.85 -15.67
CA GLU A 251 -16.64 21.28 -17.03
C GLU A 251 -17.44 19.97 -17.22
N ALA A 252 -17.80 19.27 -16.14
CA ALA A 252 -18.44 17.96 -16.20
C ALA A 252 -19.98 18.05 -16.02
N PRO A 253 -20.74 17.08 -16.54
CA PRO A 253 -22.19 17.03 -16.33
C PRO A 253 -22.61 16.94 -14.85
N PRO A 254 -23.76 17.51 -14.46
CA PRO A 254 -24.27 17.44 -13.09
C PRO A 254 -24.32 16.01 -12.55
N GLY A 255 -23.81 15.82 -11.33
CA GLY A 255 -23.73 14.51 -10.67
C GLY A 255 -22.46 13.70 -10.97
N ALA A 256 -21.63 14.09 -11.94
CA ALA A 256 -20.39 13.36 -12.25
C ALA A 256 -19.42 13.27 -11.05
N LEU A 257 -19.27 14.35 -10.28
CA LEU A 257 -18.46 14.33 -9.04
C LEU A 257 -19.01 13.35 -8.00
N LEU A 258 -20.33 13.35 -7.79
CA LEU A 258 -20.97 12.45 -6.82
C LEU A 258 -20.78 10.99 -7.24
N LEU A 259 -20.99 10.66 -8.52
CA LEU A 259 -20.79 9.31 -9.03
C LEU A 259 -19.33 8.85 -8.90
N ALA A 260 -18.36 9.70 -9.27
CA ALA A 260 -16.95 9.39 -9.12
C ALA A 260 -16.58 9.14 -7.65
N VAL A 261 -16.96 10.04 -6.74
CA VAL A 261 -16.66 9.91 -5.30
C VAL A 261 -17.30 8.64 -4.71
N VAL A 262 -18.54 8.33 -5.07
CA VAL A 262 -19.23 7.10 -4.58
C VAL A 262 -18.51 5.84 -5.09
N LEU A 263 -18.18 5.75 -6.37
CA LEU A 263 -17.50 4.59 -6.94
C LEU A 263 -16.12 4.36 -6.31
N TYR A 264 -15.30 5.41 -6.19
CA TYR A 264 -13.97 5.29 -5.58
C TYR A 264 -14.03 5.10 -4.06
N ALA A 265 -15.05 5.60 -3.35
CA ALA A 265 -15.27 5.28 -1.93
C ALA A 265 -15.62 3.79 -1.72
N ILE A 266 -16.48 3.22 -2.58
CA ILE A 266 -16.83 1.79 -2.57
C ILE A 266 -15.60 0.93 -2.84
N TRP A 267 -14.75 1.33 -3.80
CA TRP A 267 -13.49 0.65 -4.11
C TRP A 267 -12.45 0.78 -2.98
N LEU A 268 -12.36 1.96 -2.34
CA LEU A 268 -11.38 2.24 -1.31
C LEU A 268 -11.57 1.38 -0.05
N ALA A 269 -12.82 1.12 0.35
CA ALA A 269 -13.14 0.38 1.58
C ALA A 269 -12.48 -1.03 1.66
N PRO A 270 -12.61 -1.94 0.67
CA PRO A 270 -11.93 -3.23 0.70
C PRO A 270 -10.40 -3.12 0.57
N VAL A 271 -9.89 -2.09 -0.13
CA VAL A 271 -8.44 -1.88 -0.29
C VAL A 271 -7.80 -1.41 1.02
N LEU A 272 -8.40 -0.44 1.72
CA LEU A 272 -7.99 -0.04 3.08
C LEU A 272 -8.06 -1.22 4.05
N TRP A 273 -9.14 -2.01 4.00
CA TRP A 273 -9.26 -3.22 4.81
C TRP A 273 -8.14 -4.23 4.51
N PHE A 274 -7.72 -4.38 3.25
CA PHE A 274 -6.61 -5.25 2.88
C PHE A 274 -5.26 -4.72 3.39
N VAL A 275 -4.98 -3.42 3.22
CA VAL A 275 -3.74 -2.78 3.72
C VAL A 275 -3.63 -2.93 5.24
N TRP A 276 -4.74 -2.71 5.97
CA TRP A 276 -4.83 -2.91 7.43
C TRP A 276 -4.77 -4.39 7.88
N ARG A 277 -4.60 -5.33 6.95
CA ARG A 277 -4.34 -6.77 7.22
C ARG A 277 -2.91 -7.19 6.90
N LEU A 278 -2.07 -6.27 6.41
CA LEU A 278 -0.66 -6.54 6.09
C LEU A 278 0.22 -6.51 7.35
N GLU A 279 -0.14 -5.69 8.34
CA GLU A 279 0.50 -5.63 9.66
C GLU A 279 0.62 -7.04 10.30
N LEU A 280 1.79 -7.35 10.85
CA LEU A 280 2.11 -8.67 11.39
C LEU A 280 1.92 -8.75 12.91
N PHE A 281 2.48 -7.79 13.65
CA PHE A 281 2.50 -7.80 15.12
C PHE A 281 1.67 -6.68 15.74
N GLU A 282 1.96 -5.43 15.45
CA GLU A 282 1.26 -4.28 16.01
C GLU A 282 0.46 -3.54 14.94
N ARG A 283 -0.60 -2.85 15.36
CA ARG A 283 -1.38 -1.95 14.50
C ARG A 283 -0.88 -0.55 14.63
N GLU A 284 -0.64 0.12 13.51
CA GLU A 284 -0.20 1.50 13.52
C GLU A 284 -1.29 2.43 14.09
N PRO A 285 -0.90 3.51 14.81
CA PRO A 285 -1.86 4.47 15.33
C PRO A 285 -2.69 5.07 14.20
N ILE A 286 -4.03 5.03 14.33
CA ILE A 286 -4.97 5.50 13.30
C ILE A 286 -4.66 6.94 12.87
N SER A 287 -4.17 7.80 13.78
CA SER A 287 -3.76 9.17 13.45
C SER A 287 -2.57 9.26 12.49
N LEU A 288 -1.59 8.36 12.59
CA LEU A 288 -0.44 8.29 11.67
C LEU A 288 -0.85 7.67 10.32
N ALA A 289 -1.69 6.64 10.35
CA ALA A 289 -2.24 6.01 9.15
C ALA A 289 -3.09 7.02 8.34
N ALA A 290 -3.94 7.79 9.03
CA ALA A 290 -4.71 8.87 8.42
C ALA A 290 -3.79 10.00 7.90
N ALA A 291 -2.74 10.37 8.63
CA ALA A 291 -1.78 11.38 8.16
C ALA A 291 -1.05 10.95 6.87
N ALA A 292 -0.67 9.68 6.75
CA ALA A 292 -0.09 9.14 5.51
C ALA A 292 -1.07 9.28 4.33
N PHE A 293 -2.32 8.84 4.52
CA PHE A 293 -3.37 8.89 3.50
C PHE A 293 -3.71 10.32 3.08
N VAL A 294 -3.90 11.23 4.04
CA VAL A 294 -4.23 12.65 3.81
C VAL A 294 -3.08 13.39 3.13
N TRP A 295 -1.82 13.11 3.50
CA TRP A 295 -0.67 13.61 2.75
C TRP A 295 -0.70 13.16 1.29
N GLY A 296 -0.97 11.87 1.06
CA GLY A 296 -1.13 11.31 -0.28
C GLY A 296 -2.12 12.08 -1.14
N GLY A 297 -3.37 12.17 -0.68
CA GLY A 297 -4.46 12.76 -1.47
C GLY A 297 -4.44 14.28 -1.59
N LEU A 298 -3.83 15.01 -0.64
CA LEU A 298 -3.82 16.48 -0.67
C LEU A 298 -2.45 17.07 -1.00
N ALA A 299 -1.44 16.82 -0.16
CA ALA A 299 -0.10 17.38 -0.37
C ALA A 299 0.56 16.79 -1.62
N ALA A 300 0.67 15.47 -1.72
CA ALA A 300 1.36 14.83 -2.83
C ALA A 300 0.59 15.02 -4.16
N THR A 301 -0.71 14.76 -4.23
CA THR A 301 -1.50 15.00 -5.46
C THR A 301 -1.50 16.46 -5.87
N GLY A 302 -1.73 17.40 -4.93
CA GLY A 302 -1.78 18.82 -5.25
C GLY A 302 -0.45 19.38 -5.76
N LEU A 303 0.67 19.04 -5.09
CA LEU A 303 1.99 19.45 -5.53
C LEU A 303 2.41 18.76 -6.84
N ALA A 304 2.05 17.49 -7.03
CA ALA A 304 2.33 16.75 -8.27
C ALA A 304 1.58 17.31 -9.48
N LEU A 305 0.32 17.74 -9.34
CA LEU A 305 -0.44 18.38 -10.43
C LEU A 305 0.33 19.58 -11.02
N ALA A 306 0.86 20.44 -10.14
CA ALA A 306 1.66 21.60 -10.55
C ALA A 306 3.04 21.17 -11.09
N ALA A 307 3.73 20.27 -10.40
CA ALA A 307 5.07 19.83 -10.74
C ALA A 307 5.13 19.06 -12.07
N ASN A 308 4.18 18.14 -12.33
CA ASN A 308 4.08 17.40 -13.59
C ASN A 308 3.88 18.34 -14.77
N THR A 309 2.97 19.31 -14.65
CA THR A 309 2.73 20.32 -15.70
C THR A 309 3.99 21.13 -15.98
N ALA A 310 4.68 21.60 -14.94
CA ALA A 310 5.91 22.35 -15.08
C ALA A 310 7.05 21.53 -15.70
N PHE A 311 7.21 20.26 -15.31
CA PHE A 311 8.26 19.37 -15.81
C PHE A 311 8.01 19.01 -17.28
N VAL A 312 6.79 18.58 -17.66
CA VAL A 312 6.46 18.29 -19.06
C VAL A 312 6.61 19.55 -19.93
N SER A 313 6.24 20.73 -19.42
CA SER A 313 6.46 22.01 -20.11
C SER A 313 7.94 22.38 -20.25
N TYR A 314 8.81 21.94 -19.34
CA TYR A 314 10.26 22.11 -19.46
C TYR A 314 10.84 21.13 -20.51
N LEU A 315 10.44 19.85 -20.47
CA LEU A 315 10.85 18.87 -21.48
C LEU A 315 10.43 19.31 -22.89
N ALA A 316 9.22 19.86 -23.05
CA ALA A 316 8.71 20.31 -24.35
C ALA A 316 9.50 21.49 -24.96
N LYS A 317 10.29 22.22 -24.15
CA LYS A 317 11.22 23.26 -24.63
C LYS A 317 12.57 22.69 -25.09
N LEU A 318 12.89 21.45 -24.70
CA LEU A 318 14.10 20.74 -25.15
C LEU A 318 13.78 19.90 -26.38
N ASP A 319 12.72 19.11 -26.32
CA ASP A 319 12.18 18.29 -27.41
C ASP A 319 10.69 18.05 -27.17
N SER A 320 9.84 18.59 -28.04
CA SER A 320 8.38 18.48 -27.96
C SER A 320 7.86 17.08 -28.30
N GLY A 321 8.53 16.34 -29.19
CA GLY A 321 8.17 14.97 -29.56
C GLY A 321 8.51 13.99 -28.43
N PHE A 322 9.67 14.16 -27.80
CA PHE A 322 10.04 13.46 -26.58
C PHE A 322 9.07 13.80 -25.43
N ALA A 323 8.75 15.08 -25.21
CA ALA A 323 7.83 15.48 -24.15
C ALA A 323 6.41 14.92 -24.34
N ALA A 324 5.91 14.86 -25.57
CA ALA A 324 4.62 14.24 -25.88
C ALA A 324 4.61 12.73 -25.61
N SER A 325 5.70 12.03 -25.97
CA SER A 325 5.77 10.56 -25.93
C SER A 325 6.23 10.00 -24.58
N TRP A 326 7.19 10.66 -23.93
CA TRP A 326 7.90 10.21 -22.72
C TRP A 326 7.73 11.16 -21.53
N GLY A 327 7.18 12.37 -21.73
CA GLY A 327 6.97 13.34 -20.65
C GLY A 327 6.21 12.77 -19.46
N PRO A 328 5.06 12.10 -19.64
CA PRO A 328 4.33 11.44 -18.53
C PRO A 328 5.13 10.32 -17.85
N ALA A 329 5.97 9.61 -18.62
CA ALA A 329 6.82 8.53 -18.12
C ALA A 329 7.95 9.04 -17.23
N VAL A 330 8.52 10.22 -17.53
CA VAL A 330 9.62 10.81 -16.74
C VAL A 330 9.10 11.71 -15.62
N ALA A 331 8.13 12.59 -15.90
CA ALA A 331 7.64 13.57 -14.94
C ALA A 331 6.88 12.90 -13.79
N GLY A 332 5.91 12.03 -14.12
CA GLY A 332 5.04 11.34 -13.16
C GLY A 332 5.82 10.68 -12.02
N PRO A 333 6.69 9.68 -12.27
CA PRO A 333 7.44 9.02 -11.20
C PRO A 333 8.42 9.95 -10.48
N THR A 334 8.99 10.94 -11.16
CA THR A 334 9.96 11.86 -10.54
C THR A 334 9.30 12.85 -9.58
N THR A 335 8.08 13.30 -9.85
CA THR A 335 7.37 14.18 -8.90
C THR A 335 6.59 13.34 -7.88
N GLU A 336 5.81 12.37 -8.34
CA GLU A 336 4.80 11.69 -7.54
C GLU A 336 5.42 10.70 -6.55
N GLU A 337 6.34 9.81 -6.97
CA GLU A 337 6.97 8.89 -6.02
C GLU A 337 7.83 9.63 -5.01
N THR A 338 8.49 10.73 -5.40
CA THR A 338 9.21 11.59 -4.45
C THR A 338 8.25 12.22 -3.43
N LEU A 339 7.18 12.87 -3.88
CA LEU A 339 6.19 13.51 -3.01
C LEU A 339 5.45 12.51 -2.11
N LYS A 340 5.12 11.31 -2.61
CA LYS A 340 4.50 10.25 -1.80
C LYS A 340 5.48 9.64 -0.81
N THR A 341 6.75 9.44 -1.18
CA THR A 341 7.79 8.96 -0.27
C THR A 341 8.06 9.94 0.88
N LEU A 342 7.91 11.25 0.64
CA LEU A 342 7.98 12.27 1.68
C LEU A 342 6.91 12.10 2.78
N ALA A 343 5.78 11.42 2.53
CA ALA A 343 4.80 11.10 3.58
C ALA A 343 5.44 10.34 4.75
N VAL A 344 6.21 9.30 4.41
CA VAL A 344 6.91 8.43 5.36
C VAL A 344 8.01 9.22 6.06
N VAL A 345 8.72 10.09 5.34
CA VAL A 345 9.73 11.00 5.92
C VAL A 345 9.10 11.96 6.92
N MET A 346 7.97 12.59 6.61
CA MET A 346 7.28 13.50 7.52
C MET A 346 6.77 12.79 8.77
N ILE A 347 6.19 11.58 8.65
CA ILE A 347 5.80 10.76 9.80
C ILE A 347 7.00 10.44 10.71
N VAL A 348 8.14 10.07 10.12
CA VAL A 348 9.39 9.82 10.85
C VAL A 348 9.91 11.08 11.56
N LEU A 349 9.78 12.27 10.96
CA LEU A 349 10.23 13.54 11.55
C LEU A 349 9.28 14.07 12.63
N ILE A 350 7.98 13.77 12.53
CA ILE A 350 6.94 14.18 13.48
C ILE A 350 6.92 13.23 14.70
N ASN A 351 6.88 11.92 14.48
CA ASN A 351 6.69 10.92 15.53
C ASN A 351 7.61 9.69 15.39
N ARG A 352 8.93 9.93 15.41
CA ARG A 352 9.95 8.87 15.30
C ARG A 352 9.81 7.72 16.31
N GLY A 353 9.17 7.95 17.46
CA GLY A 353 8.98 6.93 18.51
C GLY A 353 7.91 5.88 18.18
N GLN A 354 7.05 6.13 17.19
CA GLN A 354 6.05 5.17 16.69
C GLN A 354 6.48 4.53 15.35
N PHE A 355 7.75 4.67 14.97
CA PHE A 355 8.28 4.17 13.72
C PHE A 355 9.51 3.31 14.01
N ASP A 356 9.28 2.02 14.32
CA ASP A 356 10.28 1.11 14.86
C ASP A 356 10.59 -0.11 13.95
N ARG A 357 9.73 -0.43 12.98
CA ARG A 357 9.91 -1.55 12.04
C ARG A 357 9.95 -1.12 10.56
N VAL A 358 10.40 -2.05 9.72
CA VAL A 358 10.42 -1.87 8.25
C VAL A 358 9.00 -1.94 7.66
N LEU A 359 8.09 -2.71 8.29
CA LEU A 359 6.73 -2.89 7.80
C LEU A 359 5.88 -1.62 8.01
N ASP A 360 6.12 -0.84 9.06
CA ASP A 360 5.39 0.40 9.35
C ASP A 360 5.49 1.37 8.16
N GLY A 361 6.71 1.64 7.68
CA GLY A 361 6.91 2.50 6.51
C GLY A 361 6.46 1.88 5.18
N PHE A 362 6.39 0.54 5.06
CA PHE A 362 5.72 -0.10 3.93
C PHE A 362 4.21 0.20 3.95
N VAL A 363 3.56 0.12 5.12
CA VAL A 363 2.12 0.41 5.31
C VAL A 363 1.84 1.90 5.13
N TYR A 364 2.62 2.79 5.75
CA TYR A 364 2.49 4.25 5.55
C TYR A 364 2.74 4.65 4.10
N GLY A 365 3.72 4.03 3.42
CA GLY A 365 3.93 4.20 1.98
C GLY A 365 2.70 3.78 1.18
N ALA A 366 2.14 2.60 1.45
CA ALA A 366 0.93 2.10 0.80
C ALA A 366 -0.27 3.06 0.99
N LEU A 367 -0.46 3.57 2.20
CA LEU A 367 -1.55 4.51 2.52
C LEU A 367 -1.38 5.86 1.82
N ALA A 368 -0.16 6.40 1.74
CA ALA A 368 0.12 7.61 0.98
C ALA A 368 -0.12 7.42 -0.53
N GLY A 369 0.30 6.29 -1.09
CA GLY A 369 0.00 5.94 -2.48
C GLY A 369 -1.50 5.76 -2.74
N LEU A 370 -2.23 5.16 -1.80
CA LEU A 370 -3.68 4.95 -1.91
C LEU A 370 -4.47 6.26 -1.81
N GLY A 371 -4.08 7.16 -0.91
CA GLY A 371 -4.70 8.50 -0.81
C GLY A 371 -4.48 9.33 -2.06
N PHE A 372 -3.26 9.30 -2.61
CA PHE A 372 -2.94 9.94 -3.87
C PHE A 372 -3.82 9.42 -5.01
N GLN A 373 -3.90 8.09 -5.12
CA GLN A 373 -4.60 7.40 -6.19
C GLN A 373 -6.09 7.73 -6.22
N VAL A 374 -6.77 7.72 -5.07
CA VAL A 374 -8.21 8.05 -5.02
C VAL A 374 -8.50 9.47 -5.53
N VAL A 375 -7.67 10.44 -5.14
CA VAL A 375 -7.88 11.84 -5.56
C VAL A 375 -7.53 12.03 -7.03
N GLU A 376 -6.44 11.43 -7.52
CA GLU A 376 -6.12 11.42 -8.94
C GLU A 376 -7.23 10.75 -9.77
N ASP A 377 -7.70 9.58 -9.35
CA ASP A 377 -8.68 8.79 -10.08
C ASP A 377 -10.05 9.49 -10.19
N VAL A 378 -10.48 10.22 -9.15
CA VAL A 378 -11.66 11.12 -9.22
C VAL A 378 -11.41 12.27 -10.20
N ILE A 379 -10.24 12.90 -10.14
CA ILE A 379 -9.82 13.99 -11.04
C ILE A 379 -9.79 13.52 -12.51
N TYR A 380 -9.35 12.29 -12.79
CA TYR A 380 -9.41 11.66 -14.12
C TYR A 380 -10.85 11.35 -14.54
N ALA A 381 -11.64 10.72 -13.66
CA ALA A 381 -13.02 10.35 -13.93
C ALA A 381 -13.90 11.55 -14.33
N LEU A 382 -13.71 12.70 -13.67
CA LEU A 382 -14.35 13.97 -14.04
C LEU A 382 -13.96 14.45 -15.44
N SER A 383 -12.66 14.41 -15.78
CA SER A 383 -12.21 14.84 -17.12
C SER A 383 -12.61 13.89 -18.25
N ILE A 384 -12.82 12.60 -17.95
CA ILE A 384 -13.46 11.70 -18.92
C ILE A 384 -14.94 12.06 -19.07
N ALA A 385 -15.67 12.25 -17.97
CA ALA A 385 -17.09 12.64 -18.00
C ALA A 385 -17.33 13.94 -18.79
N ALA A 386 -16.50 14.98 -18.58
CA ALA A 386 -16.55 16.24 -19.32
C ALA A 386 -16.35 16.04 -20.84
N LYS A 387 -15.41 15.16 -21.24
CA LYS A 387 -15.12 14.87 -22.66
C LYS A 387 -16.15 13.96 -23.33
N SER A 388 -16.90 13.16 -22.57
CA SER A 388 -17.81 12.13 -23.09
C SER A 388 -19.23 12.63 -23.41
N GLY A 389 -19.55 13.90 -23.17
CA GLY A 389 -20.83 14.50 -23.57
C GLY A 389 -22.04 13.76 -23.00
N SER A 390 -23.02 13.39 -23.84
CA SER A 390 -24.20 12.61 -23.41
C SER A 390 -23.84 11.20 -22.90
N GLY A 391 -22.71 10.63 -23.33
CA GLY A 391 -22.20 9.33 -22.89
C GLY A 391 -21.40 9.35 -21.58
N TRP A 392 -21.40 10.47 -20.84
CA TRP A 392 -20.51 10.69 -19.69
C TRP A 392 -20.54 9.60 -18.61
N VAL A 393 -21.70 9.02 -18.32
CA VAL A 393 -21.83 7.92 -17.34
C VAL A 393 -21.01 6.70 -17.80
N GLY A 394 -21.12 6.32 -19.07
CA GLY A 394 -20.38 5.20 -19.65
C GLY A 394 -18.88 5.46 -19.65
N GLY A 395 -18.45 6.66 -20.04
CA GLY A 395 -17.04 7.06 -20.00
C GLY A 395 -16.45 7.04 -18.58
N LEU A 396 -17.18 7.59 -17.61
CA LEU A 396 -16.79 7.62 -16.20
C LEU A 396 -16.69 6.20 -15.61
N VAL A 397 -17.69 5.34 -15.86
CA VAL A 397 -17.68 3.94 -15.41
C VAL A 397 -16.56 3.14 -16.07
N LEU A 398 -16.31 3.33 -17.37
CA LEU A 398 -15.18 2.70 -18.07
C LEU A 398 -13.83 3.16 -17.47
N SER A 399 -13.70 4.45 -17.15
CA SER A 399 -12.52 4.99 -16.46
C SER A 399 -12.34 4.34 -15.09
N PHE A 400 -13.41 4.19 -14.29
CA PHE A 400 -13.39 3.50 -13.00
C PHE A 400 -13.00 2.02 -13.12
N VAL A 401 -13.51 1.29 -14.13
CA VAL A 401 -13.13 -0.10 -14.36
C VAL A 401 -11.66 -0.22 -14.75
N MET A 402 -11.19 0.57 -15.72
CA MET A 402 -9.82 0.49 -16.23
C MET A 402 -8.80 0.99 -15.21
N ARG A 403 -9.02 2.16 -14.59
CA ARG A 403 -8.10 2.77 -13.62
C ARG A 403 -8.22 2.18 -12.23
N GLY A 404 -9.43 2.09 -11.67
CA GLY A 404 -9.65 1.63 -10.30
C GLY A 404 -9.59 0.11 -10.14
N LEU A 405 -10.42 -0.63 -10.88
CA LEU A 405 -10.55 -2.08 -10.69
C LEU A 405 -9.42 -2.88 -11.33
N ILE A 406 -9.07 -2.60 -12.58
CA ILE A 406 -8.03 -3.35 -13.30
C ILE A 406 -6.66 -2.83 -12.88
N ASN A 407 -6.30 -1.60 -13.22
CA ASN A 407 -4.94 -1.07 -12.95
C ASN A 407 -4.68 -0.79 -11.45
N GLY A 408 -5.68 -0.29 -10.74
CA GLY A 408 -5.51 0.37 -9.45
C GLY A 408 -5.11 -0.55 -8.28
N LEU A 409 -5.21 -1.86 -8.44
CA LEU A 409 -4.81 -2.83 -7.41
C LEU A 409 -3.29 -2.96 -7.23
N TRP A 410 -2.50 -2.43 -8.16
CA TRP A 410 -1.05 -2.67 -8.23
C TRP A 410 -0.21 -1.47 -8.69
N THR A 411 -0.72 -0.24 -8.61
CA THR A 411 0.02 0.98 -9.00
C THR A 411 0.46 1.82 -7.80
N HIS A 412 -0.12 3.00 -7.56
CA HIS A 412 0.48 4.02 -6.69
C HIS A 412 0.66 3.53 -5.25
N ALA A 413 -0.32 2.80 -4.69
CA ALA A 413 -0.19 2.17 -3.38
C ALA A 413 0.96 1.14 -3.33
N ALA A 414 1.11 0.32 -4.36
CA ALA A 414 2.17 -0.68 -4.47
C ALA A 414 3.57 -0.06 -4.58
N TRP A 415 3.75 0.91 -5.49
CA TRP A 415 5.04 1.59 -5.69
C TRP A 415 5.45 2.42 -4.47
N SER A 416 4.49 3.07 -3.80
CA SER A 416 4.76 3.87 -2.59
C SER A 416 5.09 3.00 -1.37
N ALA A 417 4.52 1.79 -1.28
CA ALA A 417 4.89 0.82 -0.25
C ALA A 417 6.35 0.36 -0.38
N ILE A 418 6.85 0.24 -1.62
CA ILE A 418 8.23 -0.13 -1.92
C ILE A 418 9.20 0.96 -1.44
N SER A 419 9.00 2.22 -1.83
CA SER A 419 9.88 3.32 -1.40
C SER A 419 9.77 3.58 0.11
N GLY A 420 8.56 3.49 0.66
CA GLY A 420 8.29 3.58 2.09
C GLY A 420 9.07 2.53 2.91
N ALA A 421 9.13 1.28 2.44
CA ALA A 421 9.98 0.24 3.05
C ALA A 421 11.49 0.57 2.97
N GLY A 422 11.93 1.25 1.91
CA GLY A 422 13.30 1.75 1.76
C GLY A 422 13.66 2.80 2.82
N ILE A 423 12.81 3.82 2.99
CA ILE A 423 12.95 4.81 4.06
C ILE A 423 12.90 4.11 5.42
N ALA A 424 12.00 3.15 5.61
CA ALA A 424 11.87 2.41 6.85
C ALA A 424 13.12 1.62 7.22
N TYR A 425 13.70 0.90 6.25
CA TYR A 425 14.96 0.18 6.42
C TYR A 425 16.10 1.13 6.79
N PHE A 426 16.22 2.27 6.12
CA PHE A 426 17.23 3.28 6.45
C PHE A 426 17.07 3.82 7.87
N VAL A 427 15.84 4.08 8.31
CA VAL A 427 15.51 4.68 9.61
C VAL A 427 15.71 3.71 10.78
N THR A 428 15.29 2.45 10.62
CA THR A 428 15.15 1.47 11.71
C THR A 428 16.35 0.53 11.86
N ARG A 429 16.95 0.06 10.75
CA ARG A 429 18.05 -0.94 10.78
C ARG A 429 19.41 -0.32 11.10
N ARG A 430 19.52 0.35 12.24
CA ARG A 430 20.76 0.93 12.78
C ARG A 430 21.84 -0.11 13.12
N ASP A 431 21.48 -1.40 13.19
CA ASP A 431 22.40 -2.54 13.25
C ASP A 431 23.24 -2.73 11.97
N ARG A 432 22.91 -2.01 10.88
CA ARG A 432 23.60 -2.09 9.60
C ARG A 432 24.43 -0.83 9.34
N PRO A 433 25.58 -0.96 8.65
CA PRO A 433 26.40 0.19 8.31
C PRO A 433 25.66 1.16 7.37
N LEU A 434 26.03 2.44 7.45
CA LEU A 434 25.33 3.53 6.76
C LEU A 434 25.24 3.32 5.25
N ASN A 435 26.31 2.86 4.61
CA ASN A 435 26.36 2.56 3.18
C ASN A 435 25.28 1.54 2.75
N ARG A 436 25.09 0.46 3.52
CA ARG A 436 24.05 -0.56 3.24
C ARG A 436 22.64 0.00 3.43
N ARG A 437 22.44 0.83 4.46
CA ARG A 437 21.14 1.49 4.71
C ARG A 437 20.78 2.45 3.58
N LEU A 438 21.73 3.26 3.13
CA LEU A 438 21.57 4.16 1.99
C LEU A 438 21.31 3.38 0.69
N LEU A 439 22.10 2.33 0.41
CA LEU A 439 21.93 1.50 -0.79
C LEU A 439 20.53 0.88 -0.86
N VAL A 440 20.03 0.29 0.24
CA VAL A 440 18.67 -0.30 0.25
C VAL A 440 17.59 0.76 0.05
N ALA A 441 17.72 1.94 0.68
CA ALA A 441 16.77 3.03 0.45
C ALA A 441 16.79 3.52 -1.00
N ALA A 442 17.98 3.75 -1.58
CA ALA A 442 18.14 4.19 -2.95
C ALA A 442 17.60 3.16 -3.96
N VAL A 443 17.91 1.87 -3.77
CA VAL A 443 17.40 0.78 -4.63
C VAL A 443 15.88 0.68 -4.56
N LEU A 444 15.27 0.78 -3.38
CA LEU A 444 13.81 0.67 -3.28
C LEU A 444 13.10 1.94 -3.79
N CYS A 445 13.63 3.14 -3.55
CA CYS A 445 13.08 4.36 -4.15
C CYS A 445 13.23 4.36 -5.68
N GLY A 446 14.38 3.92 -6.21
CA GLY A 446 14.61 3.77 -7.64
C GLY A 446 13.73 2.69 -8.29
N LEU A 447 13.45 1.60 -7.58
CA LEU A 447 12.54 0.54 -8.04
C LEU A 447 11.08 1.00 -8.07
N SER A 448 10.65 1.79 -7.07
CA SER A 448 9.34 2.47 -7.07
C SER A 448 9.21 3.39 -8.29
N TRP A 449 10.20 4.27 -8.51
CA TRP A 449 10.27 5.14 -9.68
C TRP A 449 10.25 4.35 -11.00
N LEU A 450 11.02 3.27 -11.10
CA LEU A 450 11.14 2.47 -12.32
C LEU A 450 9.85 1.75 -12.69
N LEU A 451 9.13 1.18 -11.73
CA LEU A 451 7.86 0.50 -11.99
C LEU A 451 6.80 1.48 -12.52
N HIS A 452 6.74 2.68 -11.95
CA HIS A 452 5.86 3.76 -12.42
C HIS A 452 6.34 4.31 -13.79
N PHE A 453 7.63 4.55 -13.99
CA PHE A 453 8.20 4.92 -15.31
C PHE A 453 7.78 3.92 -16.39
N VAL A 454 8.00 2.62 -16.16
CA VAL A 454 7.63 1.56 -17.13
C VAL A 454 6.12 1.56 -17.38
N ASN A 455 5.30 1.74 -16.33
CA ASN A 455 3.86 1.80 -16.47
C ASN A 455 3.38 2.93 -17.39
N ASN A 456 3.98 4.12 -17.26
CA ASN A 456 3.60 5.31 -18.03
C ASN A 456 4.40 5.46 -19.34
N SER A 457 5.36 4.57 -19.60
CA SER A 457 6.21 4.64 -20.79
C SER A 457 5.52 4.14 -22.06
N PRO A 458 5.86 4.69 -23.24
CA PRO A 458 5.41 4.17 -24.53
C PRO A 458 6.13 2.87 -24.92
N LEU A 459 6.98 2.29 -24.07
CA LEU A 459 7.82 1.12 -24.37
C LEU A 459 7.01 -0.07 -24.90
N PHE A 460 5.90 -0.40 -24.25
CA PHE A 460 5.07 -1.54 -24.65
C PHE A 460 4.44 -1.31 -26.03
N VAL A 461 3.94 -0.09 -26.28
CA VAL A 461 3.37 0.35 -27.55
C VAL A 461 4.41 0.31 -28.67
N LEU A 462 5.64 0.73 -28.38
CA LEU A 462 6.75 0.75 -29.33
C LEU A 462 7.23 -0.67 -29.68
N MET A 463 7.17 -1.62 -28.74
CA MET A 463 7.59 -3.01 -28.96
C MET A 463 6.51 -3.91 -29.59
N PHE A 464 5.23 -3.70 -29.25
CA PHE A 464 4.15 -4.61 -29.61
C PHE A 464 3.03 -3.98 -30.44
N GLY A 465 3.06 -2.66 -30.65
CA GLY A 465 1.99 -1.90 -31.29
C GLY A 465 0.95 -1.34 -30.30
N GLY A 466 0.09 -0.46 -30.81
CA GLY A 466 -1.04 0.10 -30.06
C GLY A 466 -2.33 -0.70 -30.25
N GLY A 467 -3.26 -0.59 -29.30
CA GLY A 467 -4.60 -1.17 -29.41
C GLY A 467 -5.19 -1.60 -28.06
N GLY A 468 -6.52 -1.68 -27.97
CA GLY A 468 -7.22 -1.96 -26.70
C GLY A 468 -6.82 -3.28 -26.05
N LEU A 469 -6.67 -4.36 -26.84
CA LEU A 469 -6.26 -5.67 -26.32
C LEU A 469 -4.81 -5.65 -25.79
N LEU A 470 -3.89 -5.01 -26.51
CA LEU A 470 -2.49 -4.86 -26.10
C LEU A 470 -2.35 -3.97 -24.86
N THR A 471 -3.23 -2.97 -24.71
CA THR A 471 -3.32 -2.13 -23.51
C THR A 471 -3.69 -2.96 -22.28
N ILE A 472 -4.71 -3.81 -22.40
CA ILE A 472 -5.13 -4.71 -21.31
C ILE A 472 -3.99 -5.68 -20.96
N ALA A 473 -3.29 -6.21 -21.97
CA ALA A 473 -2.11 -7.05 -21.77
C ALA A 473 -0.98 -6.31 -21.04
N GLN A 474 -0.67 -5.06 -21.41
CA GLN A 474 0.30 -4.19 -20.73
C GLN A 474 -0.07 -3.99 -19.25
N ILE A 475 -1.31 -3.61 -18.97
CA ILE A 475 -1.79 -3.34 -17.60
C ILE A 475 -1.67 -4.60 -16.74
N ILE A 476 -2.09 -5.77 -17.24
CA ILE A 476 -1.98 -7.05 -16.54
C ILE A 476 -0.51 -7.44 -16.33
N PHE A 477 0.34 -7.30 -17.35
CA PHE A 477 1.77 -7.64 -17.26
C PHE A 477 2.49 -6.78 -16.23
N ASN A 478 2.37 -5.45 -16.32
CA ASN A 478 2.95 -4.50 -15.37
C ASN A 478 2.43 -4.74 -13.94
N GLY A 479 1.16 -5.10 -13.81
CA GLY A 479 0.53 -5.47 -12.54
C GLY A 479 1.08 -6.75 -11.93
N MET A 480 1.24 -7.80 -12.73
CA MET A 480 1.86 -9.06 -12.29
C MET A 480 3.32 -8.85 -11.87
N VAL A 481 4.10 -8.07 -12.62
CA VAL A 481 5.48 -7.71 -12.26
C VAL A 481 5.51 -6.94 -10.94
N THR A 482 4.68 -5.88 -10.81
CA THR A 482 4.62 -5.08 -9.58
C THR A 482 4.18 -5.93 -8.39
N LEU A 483 3.15 -6.76 -8.53
CA LEU A 483 2.65 -7.64 -7.47
C LEU A 483 3.74 -8.64 -7.02
N CYS A 484 4.49 -9.23 -7.95
CA CYS A 484 5.63 -10.10 -7.62
C CYS A 484 6.70 -9.34 -6.81
N VAL A 485 7.07 -8.14 -7.24
CA VAL A 485 8.05 -7.29 -6.53
C VAL A 485 7.57 -6.92 -5.13
N VAL A 486 6.32 -6.45 -5.00
CA VAL A 486 5.70 -6.09 -3.72
C VAL A 486 5.63 -7.30 -2.78
N ILE A 487 5.25 -8.48 -3.28
CA ILE A 487 5.21 -9.72 -2.48
C ILE A 487 6.62 -10.08 -1.98
N VAL A 488 7.66 -9.95 -2.80
CA VAL A 488 9.05 -10.21 -2.38
C VAL A 488 9.47 -9.25 -1.28
N ILE A 489 9.19 -7.95 -1.44
CA ILE A 489 9.56 -6.90 -0.47
C ILE A 489 8.78 -7.03 0.84
N TYR A 490 7.47 -7.22 0.78
CA TYR A 490 6.63 -7.51 1.94
C TYR A 490 7.11 -8.75 2.70
N ARG A 491 7.44 -9.84 1.99
CA ARG A 491 8.01 -11.05 2.63
C ARG A 491 9.39 -10.81 3.23
N ALA A 492 10.21 -9.92 2.66
CA ALA A 492 11.48 -9.51 3.25
C ALA A 492 11.26 -8.67 4.52
N ALA A 493 10.31 -7.72 4.51
CA ALA A 493 9.93 -6.93 5.68
C ALA A 493 9.42 -7.82 6.82
N CYS A 494 8.46 -8.72 6.56
CA CYS A 494 7.97 -9.67 7.57
C CYS A 494 9.08 -10.60 8.13
N ARG A 495 10.08 -10.98 7.31
CA ARG A 495 11.24 -11.78 7.80
C ARG A 495 12.13 -10.97 8.74
N ILE A 496 12.37 -9.70 8.43
CA ILE A 496 13.13 -8.77 9.29
C ILE A 496 12.42 -8.56 10.62
N GLU A 497 11.10 -8.35 10.56
CA GLU A 497 10.23 -8.15 11.72
C GLU A 497 10.12 -9.42 12.58
N TYR A 498 9.93 -10.59 11.96
CA TYR A 498 9.94 -11.88 12.67
C TYR A 498 11.28 -12.16 13.36
N GLY A 499 12.40 -11.88 12.69
CA GLY A 499 13.73 -12.03 13.29
C GLY A 499 13.86 -11.20 14.56
N TRP A 500 13.50 -9.92 14.49
CA TRP A 500 13.45 -9.03 15.66
C TRP A 500 12.54 -9.56 16.78
N PHE A 501 11.34 -10.04 16.46
CA PHE A 501 10.42 -10.59 17.46
C PHE A 501 11.00 -11.84 18.13
N ALA A 502 11.59 -12.75 17.35
CA ALA A 502 12.24 -13.96 17.85
C ALA A 502 13.45 -13.64 18.75
N ASP A 503 14.25 -12.63 18.40
CA ASP A 503 15.35 -12.14 19.23
C ASP A 503 14.83 -11.58 20.57
N VAL A 504 13.76 -10.77 20.54
CA VAL A 504 13.16 -10.16 21.75
C VAL A 504 12.63 -11.22 22.73
N VAL A 505 12.01 -12.31 22.25
CA VAL A 505 11.43 -13.37 23.11
C VAL A 505 12.35 -14.57 23.34
N ALA A 506 13.61 -14.52 22.89
CA ALA A 506 14.54 -15.66 22.95
C ALA A 506 14.74 -16.18 24.39
N ASP A 507 14.84 -15.29 25.37
CA ASP A 507 14.96 -15.64 26.79
C ASP A 507 13.70 -16.29 27.35
N ASP A 508 12.53 -15.84 26.90
CA ASP A 508 11.23 -16.35 27.32
C ASP A 508 10.94 -17.74 26.74
N VAL A 509 11.54 -18.07 25.58
CA VAL A 509 11.59 -19.43 25.04
C VAL A 509 12.47 -20.32 25.92
N ARG A 510 13.64 -19.83 26.35
CA ARG A 510 14.52 -20.57 27.29
C ARG A 510 13.88 -20.79 28.66
N ALA A 511 13.07 -19.83 29.13
CA ALA A 511 12.29 -19.93 30.35
C ALA A 511 10.98 -20.74 30.22
N GLY A 512 10.64 -21.25 29.03
CA GLY A 512 9.45 -22.10 28.80
C GLY A 512 8.10 -21.37 28.70
N LEU A 513 8.08 -20.03 28.84
CA LEU A 513 6.88 -19.20 28.64
C LEU A 513 6.35 -19.32 27.20
N PHE A 514 7.28 -19.45 26.24
CA PHE A 514 7.01 -19.73 24.83
C PHE A 514 7.63 -21.06 24.43
N THR A 515 6.98 -21.82 23.56
CA THR A 515 7.63 -22.93 22.84
C THR A 515 8.25 -22.41 21.52
N PRO A 516 9.35 -23.02 21.03
CA PRO A 516 9.92 -22.67 19.73
C PRO A 516 8.91 -22.78 18.57
N ARG A 517 7.94 -23.68 18.70
CA ARG A 517 6.85 -23.88 17.73
C ARG A 517 5.83 -22.73 17.73
N GLU A 518 5.45 -22.22 18.89
CA GLU A 518 4.54 -21.07 18.99
C GLU A 518 5.17 -19.83 18.34
N VAL A 519 6.45 -19.56 18.61
CA VAL A 519 7.21 -18.48 17.96
C VAL A 519 7.26 -18.68 16.43
N ALA A 520 7.60 -19.88 15.96
CA ALA A 520 7.62 -20.19 14.52
C ALA A 520 6.22 -20.09 13.85
N ASP A 521 5.15 -20.42 14.56
CA ASP A 521 3.78 -20.26 14.07
C ASP A 521 3.38 -18.75 13.97
N LEU A 522 4.02 -17.84 14.72
CA LEU A 522 3.85 -16.38 14.61
C LEU A 522 4.55 -15.72 13.40
N ALA A 523 5.49 -16.41 12.73
CA ALA A 523 6.40 -15.81 11.73
C ALA A 523 5.74 -15.12 10.52
N THR A 524 4.50 -15.46 10.18
CA THR A 524 3.72 -14.82 9.12
C THR A 524 2.22 -14.92 9.42
N ASN A 525 1.42 -14.02 8.82
CA ASN A 525 -0.04 -14.16 8.80
C ASN A 525 -0.51 -15.52 8.20
N GLY A 526 0.29 -16.16 7.34
CA GLY A 526 0.02 -17.51 6.81
C GLY A 526 0.28 -18.65 7.81
N THR A 527 1.37 -18.60 8.58
CA THR A 527 1.65 -19.58 9.67
C THR A 527 0.66 -19.42 10.80
N ARG A 528 0.33 -18.18 11.21
CA ARG A 528 -0.69 -17.90 12.24
C ARG A 528 -2.03 -18.56 11.90
N ARG A 529 -2.52 -18.35 10.66
CA ARG A 529 -3.73 -19.01 10.12
C ARG A 529 -3.60 -20.54 10.02
N ARG A 530 -2.40 -21.10 9.78
CA ARG A 530 -2.18 -22.56 9.80
C ARG A 530 -2.24 -23.13 11.22
N ALA A 531 -1.66 -22.45 12.21
CA ALA A 531 -1.74 -22.85 13.62
C ALA A 531 -3.20 -22.86 14.11
N ILE A 532 -3.95 -21.77 13.86
CA ILE A 532 -5.39 -21.68 14.17
C ILE A 532 -6.19 -22.83 13.54
N ARG A 533 -5.88 -23.23 12.30
CA ARG A 533 -6.55 -24.35 11.60
C ARG A 533 -6.12 -25.75 12.06
N ARG A 534 -5.02 -25.88 12.83
CA ARG A 534 -4.64 -27.16 13.47
C ARG A 534 -5.43 -27.43 14.75
N MET A 535 -6.07 -26.41 15.31
CA MET A 535 -6.84 -26.53 16.56
C MET A 535 -8.09 -27.38 16.37
N ARG A 536 -8.42 -28.16 17.40
CA ARG A 536 -9.63 -29.00 17.43
C ARG A 536 -10.73 -28.33 18.25
N GLY A 537 -11.97 -28.75 18.00
CA GLY A 537 -13.16 -28.28 18.69
C GLY A 537 -13.58 -26.85 18.33
N LEU A 538 -14.75 -26.44 18.82
CA LEU A 538 -15.35 -25.14 18.49
C LEU A 538 -14.59 -23.96 19.12
N ARG A 539 -14.03 -24.15 20.33
CA ARG A 539 -13.31 -23.09 21.09
C ARG A 539 -11.83 -22.95 20.70
N GLY A 540 -11.19 -24.02 20.23
CA GLY A 540 -9.74 -24.05 19.95
C GLY A 540 -9.24 -22.96 18.99
N PRO A 541 -9.88 -22.73 17.82
CA PRO A 541 -9.50 -21.66 16.90
C PRO A 541 -9.63 -20.24 17.47
N ARG A 542 -10.49 -20.03 18.49
CA ARG A 542 -10.63 -18.76 19.20
C ARG A 542 -9.50 -18.60 20.22
N LEU A 543 -9.33 -19.57 21.12
CA LEU A 543 -8.25 -19.55 22.13
C LEU A 543 -6.86 -19.41 21.50
N GLN A 544 -6.60 -20.07 20.35
CA GLN A 544 -5.33 -19.92 19.65
C GLN A 544 -5.11 -18.52 19.05
N ARG A 545 -6.18 -17.78 18.70
CA ARG A 545 -6.06 -16.36 18.30
C ARG A 545 -5.77 -15.48 19.50
N GLU A 546 -6.45 -15.72 20.61
CA GLU A 546 -6.26 -15.00 21.88
C GLU A 546 -4.83 -15.21 22.41
N LEU A 547 -4.32 -16.46 22.40
CA LEU A 547 -2.93 -16.79 22.72
C LEU A 547 -1.95 -16.04 21.81
N GLN A 548 -2.14 -16.10 20.48
CA GLN A 548 -1.26 -15.39 19.54
C GLN A 548 -1.27 -13.87 19.76
N HIS A 549 -2.42 -13.28 20.08
CA HIS A 549 -2.49 -11.84 20.39
C HIS A 549 -1.79 -11.51 21.72
N ALA A 550 -1.96 -12.31 22.77
CA ALA A 550 -1.28 -12.11 24.05
C ALA A 550 0.25 -12.27 23.90
N GLN A 551 0.70 -13.28 23.16
CA GLN A 551 2.11 -13.53 22.84
C GLN A 551 2.75 -12.36 22.06
N ILE A 552 2.05 -11.85 21.06
CA ILE A 552 2.51 -10.68 20.29
C ILE A 552 2.54 -9.42 21.19
N ALA A 553 1.47 -9.17 21.95
CA ALA A 553 1.39 -8.03 22.86
C ALA A 553 2.48 -8.07 23.94
N TYR A 554 2.87 -9.26 24.41
CA TYR A 554 4.01 -9.45 25.31
C TYR A 554 5.33 -9.05 24.66
N GLY A 555 5.64 -9.53 23.45
CA GLY A 555 6.88 -9.16 22.76
C GLY A 555 6.99 -7.66 22.47
N VAL A 556 5.89 -7.03 22.04
CA VAL A 556 5.83 -5.57 21.79
C VAL A 556 5.89 -4.75 23.09
N ALA A 557 5.30 -5.22 24.19
CA ALA A 557 5.47 -4.57 25.49
C ALA A 557 6.92 -4.73 26.00
N LYS A 558 7.53 -5.92 25.85
CA LYS A 558 8.87 -6.25 26.32
C LYS A 558 9.93 -5.37 25.64
N SER A 559 9.80 -5.14 24.33
CA SER A 559 10.75 -4.30 23.58
C SER A 559 10.68 -2.81 23.91
N ARG A 560 9.60 -2.34 24.56
CA ARG A 560 9.39 -0.94 24.96
C ARG A 560 9.55 -0.71 26.46
N SER A 561 9.67 -1.77 27.25
CA SER A 561 9.80 -1.68 28.70
C SER A 561 11.26 -1.41 29.11
N PRO A 562 11.55 -0.36 29.90
CA PRO A 562 12.90 -0.10 30.42
C PRO A 562 13.39 -1.19 31.38
N ASP A 563 12.47 -1.76 32.17
CA ASP A 563 12.73 -2.90 33.07
C ASP A 563 11.68 -4.01 32.85
N PRO A 564 11.97 -4.99 31.97
CA PRO A 564 11.07 -6.10 31.71
C PRO A 564 10.85 -7.08 32.87
N ALA A 565 11.62 -6.98 33.96
CA ALA A 565 11.45 -7.82 35.14
C ALA A 565 10.36 -7.27 36.06
N THR A 566 10.33 -5.95 36.28
CA THR A 566 9.38 -5.29 37.20
C THR A 566 8.10 -4.78 36.54
N ASP A 567 8.01 -4.78 35.20
CA ASP A 567 6.85 -4.24 34.47
C ASP A 567 5.54 -5.01 34.79
N PRO A 568 4.53 -4.36 35.41
CA PRO A 568 3.28 -5.02 35.79
C PRO A 568 2.45 -5.46 34.57
N ARG A 569 2.60 -4.79 33.41
CA ARG A 569 1.92 -5.18 32.17
C ARG A 569 2.51 -6.46 31.59
N LEU A 570 3.82 -6.66 31.74
CA LEU A 570 4.46 -7.93 31.36
C LEU A 570 4.10 -9.06 32.32
N ALA A 571 4.02 -8.80 33.63
CA ALA A 571 3.54 -9.76 34.60
C ALA A 571 2.10 -10.24 34.27
N GLU A 572 1.20 -9.30 33.94
CA GLU A 572 -0.16 -9.64 33.53
C GLU A 572 -0.20 -10.45 32.22
N LEU A 573 0.54 -10.02 31.19
CA LEU A 573 0.59 -10.75 29.92
C LEU A 573 1.19 -12.17 30.07
N ARG A 574 2.16 -12.38 30.97
CA ARG A 574 2.68 -13.72 31.33
C ARG A 574 1.56 -14.60 31.89
N ARG A 575 0.77 -14.06 32.82
CA ARG A 575 -0.38 -14.74 33.43
C ARG A 575 -1.43 -15.12 32.38
N THR A 576 -1.86 -14.15 31.54
CA THR A 576 -2.81 -14.40 30.45
C THR A 576 -2.33 -15.47 29.47
N ILE A 577 -1.04 -15.47 29.10
CA ILE A 577 -0.46 -16.51 28.23
C ILE A 577 -0.53 -17.90 28.88
N ALA A 578 -0.20 -18.00 30.17
CA ALA A 578 -0.26 -19.26 30.91
C ALA A 578 -1.70 -19.79 31.06
N GLU A 579 -2.65 -18.91 31.39
CA GLU A 579 -4.08 -19.23 31.50
C GLU A 579 -4.62 -19.80 30.18
N ILE A 580 -4.44 -19.09 29.06
CA ILE A 580 -4.92 -19.53 27.74
C ILE A 580 -4.23 -20.83 27.28
N ARG A 581 -2.92 -21.01 27.56
CA ARG A 581 -2.25 -22.29 27.29
C ARG A 581 -2.87 -23.44 28.11
N SER A 582 -3.28 -23.18 29.36
CA SER A 582 -3.97 -24.17 30.19
C SER A 582 -5.35 -24.52 29.63
N ASP A 583 -6.13 -23.53 29.16
CA ASP A 583 -7.44 -23.75 28.56
C ASP A 583 -7.35 -24.53 27.25
N ILE A 584 -6.33 -24.26 26.44
CA ILE A 584 -6.02 -25.03 25.23
C ILE A 584 -5.69 -26.48 25.58
N ALA A 585 -4.92 -26.72 26.64
CA ALA A 585 -4.56 -28.07 27.10
C ALA A 585 -5.77 -28.86 27.63
N ARG A 586 -6.77 -28.19 28.23
CA ARG A 586 -8.04 -28.79 28.68
C ARG A 586 -9.01 -29.12 27.55
N LEU A 587 -8.76 -28.70 26.30
CA LEU A 587 -9.66 -29.01 25.19
C LEU A 587 -9.70 -30.52 24.93
N PRO A 588 -10.91 -31.13 24.81
CA PRO A 588 -11.03 -32.57 24.67
C PRO A 588 -10.34 -33.07 23.40
N THR A 589 -9.33 -33.90 23.58
CA THR A 589 -8.61 -34.61 22.52
C THR A 589 -9.49 -35.72 21.95
N ARG A 590 -10.57 -35.36 21.23
CA ARG A 590 -11.31 -36.36 20.43
C ARG A 590 -10.29 -37.12 19.58
N PRO A 591 -10.28 -38.47 19.60
CA PRO A 591 -9.38 -39.24 18.77
C PRO A 591 -9.59 -38.84 17.30
N ARG A 592 -8.56 -39.03 16.46
CA ARG A 592 -8.81 -38.97 15.01
C ARG A 592 -10.00 -39.91 14.73
N PRO A 593 -10.97 -39.53 13.87
CA PRO A 593 -11.86 -40.54 13.32
C PRO A 593 -10.96 -41.64 12.79
N ARG A 594 -11.16 -42.88 13.25
CA ARG A 594 -10.48 -44.02 12.62
C ARG A 594 -10.91 -43.94 11.17
N LEU A 595 -9.98 -43.59 10.28
CA LEU A 595 -10.18 -43.84 8.86
C LEU A 595 -10.59 -45.30 8.79
N ARG A 596 -11.80 -45.59 8.29
CA ARG A 596 -12.17 -46.97 7.99
C ARG A 596 -11.00 -47.54 7.19
N PRO A 597 -10.44 -48.72 7.56
CA PRO A 597 -9.42 -49.33 6.74
C PRO A 597 -9.95 -49.35 5.31
N ALA A 598 -9.12 -48.90 4.36
CA ALA A 598 -9.53 -48.85 2.96
C ALA A 598 -10.08 -50.24 2.59
N PRO A 599 -11.23 -50.32 1.87
CA PRO A 599 -11.74 -51.61 1.43
C PRO A 599 -10.60 -52.35 0.73
N ARG A 600 -10.34 -53.59 1.15
CA ARG A 600 -9.30 -54.41 0.52
C ARG A 600 -9.59 -54.44 -0.98
N PRO A 601 -8.61 -54.16 -1.85
CA PRO A 601 -8.83 -54.29 -3.29
C PRO A 601 -9.30 -55.72 -3.59
N PRO A 602 -10.21 -55.91 -4.55
CA PRO A 602 -10.65 -57.24 -4.93
C PRO A 602 -9.45 -58.07 -5.37
N PHE A 603 -9.39 -59.31 -4.88
CA PHE A 603 -8.41 -60.30 -5.35
C PHE A 603 -8.68 -60.58 -6.82
N HIS A 604 -7.85 -60.05 -7.72
CA HIS A 604 -7.77 -60.54 -9.09
C HIS A 604 -6.93 -61.81 -9.11
N SER A 605 -7.59 -62.96 -8.93
CA SER A 605 -7.04 -64.26 -9.26
C SER A 605 -6.99 -64.39 -10.79
N GLY A 606 -5.82 -64.27 -11.40
CA GLY A 606 -5.66 -64.55 -12.83
C GLY A 606 -4.35 -64.07 -13.45
N LEU A 607 -3.61 -65.03 -14.00
CA LEU A 607 -2.65 -64.86 -15.11
C LEU A 607 -1.42 -63.97 -14.86
N TRP A 608 -0.46 -64.55 -14.13
CA TRP A 608 0.93 -64.52 -14.59
C TRP A 608 1.57 -65.90 -14.33
N ARG A 609 1.71 -66.72 -15.38
CA ARG A 609 2.58 -67.90 -15.37
C ARG A 609 3.96 -67.43 -15.85
N PRO A 610 5.04 -67.61 -15.07
CA PRO A 610 6.39 -67.58 -15.62
C PRO A 610 6.55 -68.71 -16.64
N GLN A 611 7.31 -68.43 -17.69
CA GLN A 611 7.64 -69.39 -18.74
C GLN A 611 8.68 -70.38 -18.22
N GLU A 612 8.53 -71.66 -18.57
CA GLU A 612 9.52 -72.70 -18.29
C GLU A 612 10.67 -72.56 -19.30
N ASP A 613 11.91 -72.44 -18.81
CA ASP A 613 13.12 -72.70 -19.59
C ASP A 613 13.76 -73.98 -19.01
N GLU A 614 13.87 -75.00 -19.85
CA GLU A 614 14.50 -76.29 -19.52
C GLU A 614 16.04 -76.19 -19.48
N ALA A 615 16.67 -77.16 -18.82
CA ALA A 615 18.10 -77.16 -18.53
C ALA A 615 18.99 -77.70 -19.67
N ALA A 616 20.17 -77.09 -19.83
CA ALA A 616 21.41 -77.72 -20.31
C ALA A 616 22.63 -76.89 -19.84
#